data_AF-A0A925YJN6-F1
#
_entry.id   AF-A0A925YJN6-F1
#
_cell.length_a   1.000
_cell.length_b   1.000
_cell.length_c   1.000
_cell.angle_alpha   90.00
_cell.angle_beta   90.00
_cell.angle_gamma   90.00
#
_symmetry.space_group_name_H-M   'P 1'
#
loop_
_entity.id
_entity.type
_entity.pdbx_description
1 polymer ?
#
loop_
_entity_poly.entity_id
_entity_poly.type
_entity_poly.pdbx_seq_one_letter_code
_entity_poly.pdbx_strand_id
1 'polypeptide(L)'
;MTRWNDNCVFCHNVAPNPGLDVARGAFRTTVAELGIACEACHGPGDAHVVANRDPVRRYALHESGAADPTIVNPSRLSPGRAADVCGRCHGQRISDDVAPLLAHGDPFVPGDDLALYSAPLWRDTPLGGQRGIFAARFWDDGTPRLTAYEYQGLLQSACATRGTLTCINCHGMHDGDPRGQIRPSALDDRACTGCHTAYASPAASLRHTHHDPVGAGARCVSCHMPRIVYGVLDSHRSHRIEIPNPVRAIAMGRPDACTLCHVDADRVWAARAWTRLWPAAASASSSDAPEDHLAPRDAIFAGDPIARALAADAIGRAPAPSQGLANVAEVKRVEDSRADILLEVMSGDRYPAVRHLAARALERVLAARKSPVALEARTFDATGEPHERQDTVERLRKRLLLGRQLVGTRIAALRAAARKVDVDIGE
;
A
#
# COMPACT_ATOMS: atom_id res chain seq x y z
N MET A 1 16.31 8.53 16.04
CA MET A 1 16.13 7.27 16.78
C MET A 1 14.72 7.28 17.36
N THR A 2 13.83 6.42 16.85
CA THR A 2 12.44 6.31 17.30
C THR A 2 12.36 5.39 18.51
N ARG A 3 11.62 5.75 19.57
CA ARG A 3 11.50 4.92 20.77
C ARG A 3 10.17 4.17 20.73
N TRP A 4 10.16 2.96 21.28
CA TRP A 4 8.92 2.17 21.37
C TRP A 4 7.82 2.92 22.14
N ASN A 5 8.19 3.55 23.27
CA ASN A 5 7.26 4.14 24.24
C ASN A 5 6.50 5.37 23.75
N ASP A 6 7.02 6.11 22.77
CA ASP A 6 6.38 7.36 22.30
C ASP A 6 5.90 7.29 20.84
N ASN A 7 6.12 6.16 20.17
CA ASN A 7 5.74 5.99 18.77
C ASN A 7 4.99 4.68 18.51
N CYS A 8 5.55 3.55 18.95
CA CYS A 8 5.00 2.23 18.61
C CYS A 8 3.89 1.79 19.56
N VAL A 9 3.96 2.17 20.83
CA VAL A 9 3.09 1.64 21.88
C VAL A 9 1.59 1.84 21.59
N PHE A 10 1.23 2.96 20.96
CA PHE A 10 -0.15 3.36 20.68
C PHE A 10 -0.87 2.45 19.67
N CYS A 11 -0.15 1.88 18.71
CA CYS A 11 -0.73 1.10 17.62
C CYS A 11 -0.54 -0.42 17.78
N HIS A 12 0.17 -0.86 18.81
CA HIS A 12 0.59 -2.26 18.97
C HIS A 12 0.18 -2.88 20.32
N ASN A 13 -0.71 -2.21 21.07
CA ASN A 13 -1.21 -2.68 22.37
C ASN A 13 -2.65 -2.24 22.62
N VAL A 14 -3.30 -2.84 23.62
CA VAL A 14 -4.60 -2.39 24.16
C VAL A 14 -4.39 -1.40 25.29
N ALA A 15 -5.15 -0.29 25.25
CA ALA A 15 -5.14 0.78 26.25
C ALA A 15 -3.72 1.17 26.72
N PRO A 16 -2.80 1.52 25.79
CA PRO A 16 -1.43 1.83 26.15
C PRO A 16 -1.35 3.15 26.93
N ASN A 17 -0.59 3.14 28.01
CA ASN A 17 -0.20 4.34 28.75
C ASN A 17 1.34 4.40 28.79
N PRO A 18 1.97 5.32 28.04
CA PRO A 18 3.43 5.47 28.08
C PRO A 18 3.97 5.89 29.45
N GLY A 19 3.17 6.61 30.26
CA GLY A 19 3.54 7.02 31.60
C GLY A 19 4.80 7.88 31.65
N LEU A 20 4.93 8.87 30.75
CA LEU A 20 6.07 9.78 30.74
C LEU A 20 6.14 10.61 32.02
N ASP A 21 7.18 10.38 32.81
CA ASP A 21 7.58 11.25 33.90
C ASP A 21 8.45 12.38 33.33
N VAL A 22 7.85 13.55 33.15
CA VAL A 22 8.52 14.73 32.57
C VAL A 22 9.72 15.17 33.42
N ALA A 23 9.64 15.06 34.75
CA ALA A 23 10.71 15.48 35.65
C ALA A 23 11.93 14.56 35.55
N ARG A 24 11.70 13.26 35.32
CA ARG A 24 12.77 12.25 35.19
C ARG A 24 13.16 11.95 33.74
N GLY A 25 12.40 12.45 32.76
CA GLY A 25 12.58 12.13 31.34
C GLY A 25 12.43 10.64 31.03
N ALA A 26 11.65 9.91 31.82
CA ALA A 26 11.57 8.45 31.80
C ALA A 26 10.13 7.96 31.57
N PHE A 27 9.97 6.87 30.83
CA PHE A 27 8.67 6.23 30.60
C PHE A 27 8.44 5.10 31.61
N ARG A 28 7.21 5.01 32.12
CA ARG A 28 6.71 3.89 32.92
C ARG A 28 5.54 3.23 32.18
N THR A 29 5.85 2.71 31.00
CA THR A 29 4.85 2.21 30.07
C THR A 29 4.07 1.03 30.65
N THR A 30 2.75 1.13 30.64
CA THR A 30 1.82 0.04 30.94
C THR A 30 0.86 -0.18 29.78
N VAL A 31 0.36 -1.39 29.64
CA VAL A 31 -0.63 -1.79 28.64
C VAL A 31 -1.60 -2.76 29.30
N ALA A 32 -2.87 -2.75 28.88
CA ALA A 32 -3.85 -3.69 29.40
C ALA A 32 -3.63 -5.11 28.84
N GLU A 33 -3.31 -5.18 27.55
CA GLU A 33 -3.03 -6.42 26.82
C GLU A 33 -2.04 -6.15 25.68
N LEU A 34 -1.22 -7.16 25.36
CA LEU A 34 -0.29 -7.10 24.23
C LEU A 34 -1.00 -7.30 22.89
N GLY A 35 -0.50 -6.63 21.86
CA GLY A 35 -0.85 -6.87 20.47
C GLY A 35 -1.91 -5.91 19.94
N ILE A 36 -2.64 -6.36 18.93
CA ILE A 36 -3.99 -5.86 18.68
C ILE A 36 -4.94 -6.96 19.14
N ALA A 37 -5.68 -6.70 20.21
CA ALA A 37 -6.63 -7.64 20.80
C ALA A 37 -8.05 -7.05 20.85
N CYS A 38 -9.01 -7.79 21.39
CA CYS A 38 -10.46 -7.52 21.29
C CYS A 38 -10.81 -6.06 21.60
N GLU A 39 -10.35 -5.56 22.75
CA GLU A 39 -10.71 -4.24 23.25
C GLU A 39 -10.08 -3.07 22.46
N ALA A 40 -9.05 -3.34 21.62
CA ALA A 40 -8.50 -2.32 20.72
C ALA A 40 -9.55 -1.83 19.69
N CYS A 41 -10.49 -2.71 19.31
CA CYS A 41 -11.56 -2.42 18.36
C CYS A 41 -12.96 -2.37 19.00
N HIS A 42 -13.14 -3.02 20.14
CA HIS A 42 -14.44 -3.16 20.82
C HIS A 42 -14.58 -2.30 22.07
N GLY A 43 -13.52 -1.59 22.47
CA GLY A 43 -13.48 -0.82 23.71
C GLY A 43 -13.41 -1.69 24.96
N PRO A 44 -13.36 -1.08 26.16
CA PRO A 44 -13.27 -1.80 27.43
C PRO A 44 -14.45 -2.76 27.64
N GLY A 45 -14.15 -4.02 27.93
CA GLY A 45 -15.11 -5.11 28.04
C GLY A 45 -15.65 -5.36 29.45
N ASP A 46 -15.19 -4.65 30.47
CA ASP A 46 -15.58 -4.90 31.87
C ASP A 46 -17.11 -4.86 32.08
N ALA A 47 -17.76 -3.80 31.59
CA ALA A 47 -19.22 -3.67 31.67
C ALA A 47 -19.94 -4.82 30.95
N HIS A 48 -19.39 -5.27 29.81
CA HIS A 48 -19.93 -6.41 29.06
C HIS A 48 -19.79 -7.73 29.80
N VAL A 49 -18.63 -7.99 30.40
CA VAL A 49 -18.39 -9.18 31.21
C VAL A 49 -19.33 -9.19 32.41
N VAL A 50 -19.44 -8.08 33.14
CA VAL A 50 -20.32 -7.97 34.32
C VAL A 50 -21.79 -8.21 33.92
N ALA A 51 -22.28 -7.55 32.87
CA ALA A 51 -23.66 -7.67 32.44
C ALA A 51 -24.00 -9.09 31.95
N ASN A 52 -23.08 -9.76 31.23
CA ASN A 52 -23.32 -11.08 30.65
C ASN A 52 -23.03 -12.27 31.57
N ARG A 53 -22.62 -12.02 32.82
CA ARG A 53 -22.65 -13.05 33.88
C ARG A 53 -24.07 -13.58 34.12
N ASP A 54 -25.09 -12.76 33.86
CA ASP A 54 -26.48 -13.18 33.92
C ASP A 54 -26.87 -13.98 32.64
N PRO A 55 -27.16 -15.30 32.75
CA PRO A 55 -27.63 -16.10 31.62
C PRO A 55 -28.96 -15.62 31.05
N VAL A 56 -29.88 -15.09 31.88
CA VAL A 56 -31.20 -14.62 31.42
C VAL A 56 -31.03 -13.47 30.44
N ARG A 57 -30.15 -12.52 30.78
CA ARG A 57 -29.77 -11.42 29.87
C ARG A 57 -29.21 -11.93 28.55
N ARG A 58 -28.27 -12.90 28.59
CA ARG A 58 -27.66 -13.47 27.38
C ARG A 58 -28.69 -14.10 26.46
N TYR A 59 -29.61 -14.90 27.01
CA TYR A 59 -30.70 -15.49 26.23
C TYR A 59 -31.65 -14.43 25.70
N ALA A 60 -32.03 -13.43 26.50
CA ALA A 60 -32.90 -12.34 26.05
C ALA A 60 -32.29 -11.55 24.87
N LEU A 61 -30.98 -11.27 24.91
CA LEU A 61 -30.29 -10.63 23.78
C LEU A 61 -30.20 -11.53 22.56
N HIS A 62 -29.94 -12.82 22.74
CA HIS A 62 -29.89 -13.79 21.65
C HIS A 62 -31.24 -13.89 20.93
N GLU A 63 -32.32 -14.10 21.68
CA GLU A 63 -33.67 -14.23 21.14
C GLU A 63 -34.18 -12.94 20.48
N SER A 64 -33.85 -11.78 21.06
CA SER A 64 -34.24 -10.49 20.46
C SER A 64 -33.39 -10.07 19.27
N GLY A 65 -32.19 -10.66 19.08
CA GLY A 65 -31.20 -10.21 18.11
C GLY A 65 -30.63 -8.80 18.38
N ALA A 66 -30.96 -8.22 19.54
CA ALA A 66 -30.58 -6.86 19.89
C ALA A 66 -29.05 -6.72 20.03
N ALA A 67 -28.56 -5.48 19.88
CA ALA A 67 -27.16 -5.18 20.19
C ALA A 67 -26.93 -5.33 21.67
N ASP A 68 -25.75 -5.83 22.05
CA ASP A 68 -25.28 -5.61 23.41
C ASP A 68 -24.79 -4.15 23.52
N PRO A 69 -25.45 -3.27 24.28
CA PRO A 69 -25.05 -1.87 24.38
C PRO A 69 -23.80 -1.67 25.25
N THR A 70 -23.32 -2.70 25.94
CA THR A 70 -22.19 -2.58 26.87
C THR A 70 -20.83 -2.83 26.19
N ILE A 71 -20.82 -3.11 24.88
CA ILE A 71 -19.59 -3.28 24.11
C ILE A 71 -19.77 -2.75 22.70
N VAL A 72 -18.75 -2.12 22.16
CA VAL A 72 -18.82 -1.56 20.81
C VAL A 72 -18.78 -2.70 19.81
N ASN A 73 -19.59 -2.60 18.77
CA ASN A 73 -19.47 -3.45 17.59
C ASN A 73 -19.27 -2.56 16.36
N PRO A 74 -18.06 -2.52 15.76
CA PRO A 74 -17.77 -1.66 14.61
C PRO A 74 -18.74 -1.82 13.44
N SER A 75 -19.35 -3.00 13.25
CA SER A 75 -20.35 -3.23 12.18
C SER A 75 -21.69 -2.54 12.41
N ARG A 76 -21.94 -2.06 13.64
CA ARG A 76 -23.18 -1.35 14.04
C ARG A 76 -22.96 0.15 14.19
N LEU A 77 -21.74 0.64 13.98
CA LEU A 77 -21.41 2.06 14.03
C LEU A 77 -21.79 2.75 12.71
N SER A 78 -21.92 4.08 12.75
CA SER A 78 -22.00 4.88 11.52
C SER A 78 -20.68 4.72 10.71
N PRO A 79 -20.70 4.90 9.38
CA PRO A 79 -19.51 4.67 8.56
C PRO A 79 -18.25 5.43 9.04
N GLY A 80 -18.41 6.69 9.44
CA GLY A 80 -17.31 7.48 10.01
C GLY A 80 -16.76 6.87 11.29
N ARG A 81 -17.62 6.54 12.25
CA ARG A 81 -17.24 5.90 13.52
C ARG A 81 -16.60 4.53 13.33
N ALA A 82 -17.07 3.74 12.37
CA ALA A 82 -16.46 2.46 12.04
C ALA A 82 -15.06 2.63 11.44
N ALA A 83 -14.87 3.61 10.55
CA ALA A 83 -13.57 3.92 9.97
C ALA A 83 -12.59 4.49 11.01
N ASP A 84 -13.08 5.25 11.97
CA ASP A 84 -12.29 5.84 13.05
C ASP A 84 -11.58 4.77 13.90
N VAL A 85 -12.23 3.62 14.16
CA VAL A 85 -11.59 2.50 14.88
C VAL A 85 -10.29 2.05 14.20
N CYS A 86 -10.30 1.93 12.87
CA CYS A 86 -9.11 1.57 12.10
C CYS A 86 -8.14 2.76 11.96
N GLY A 87 -8.69 3.96 11.78
CA GLY A 87 -7.96 5.21 11.58
C GLY A 87 -7.11 5.65 12.77
N ARG A 88 -7.39 5.11 13.96
CA ARG A 88 -6.51 5.25 15.14
C ARG A 88 -5.08 4.80 14.83
N CYS A 89 -4.93 3.64 14.20
CA CYS A 89 -3.62 3.02 13.93
C CYS A 89 -3.18 3.16 12.47
N HIS A 90 -4.11 2.95 11.53
CA HIS A 90 -3.88 3.03 10.08
C HIS A 90 -4.05 4.45 9.52
N GLY A 91 -3.92 5.46 10.37
CA GLY A 91 -4.22 6.83 10.02
C GLY A 91 -3.28 7.88 10.57
N GLN A 92 -2.07 7.51 11.02
CA GLN A 92 -0.99 8.37 11.53
C GLN A 92 -1.42 9.79 11.91
N ARG A 93 -1.50 10.06 13.21
CA ARG A 93 -2.25 11.21 13.75
C ARG A 93 -1.39 12.13 14.59
N ILE A 94 -1.88 13.35 14.77
CA ILE A 94 -1.30 14.36 15.66
C ILE A 94 -2.38 14.87 16.60
N SER A 95 -2.00 15.13 17.84
CA SER A 95 -2.84 15.85 18.81
C SER A 95 -2.26 17.25 19.02
N ASP A 96 -3.12 18.21 19.36
CA ASP A 96 -2.71 19.60 19.63
C ASP A 96 -1.77 19.69 20.84
N ASP A 97 -1.98 18.82 21.82
CA ASP A 97 -1.09 18.64 22.96
C ASP A 97 -0.70 17.17 23.13
N VAL A 98 0.58 16.88 22.85
CA VAL A 98 1.15 15.54 22.99
C VAL A 98 1.49 15.21 24.45
N ALA A 99 1.61 16.19 25.35
CA ALA A 99 2.03 15.93 26.72
C ALA A 99 1.01 15.05 27.50
N PRO A 100 -0.31 15.31 27.47
CA PRO A 100 -1.31 14.42 28.06
C PRO A 100 -1.28 13.02 27.46
N LEU A 101 -1.10 12.91 26.14
CA LEU A 101 -1.01 11.64 25.43
C LEU A 101 0.17 10.79 25.93
N LEU A 102 1.34 11.41 26.12
CA LEU A 102 2.53 10.72 26.62
C LEU A 102 2.48 10.44 28.13
N ALA A 103 1.80 11.27 28.91
CA ALA A 103 1.69 11.11 30.36
C ALA A 103 0.60 10.09 30.76
N HIS A 104 -0.50 10.03 30.02
CA HIS A 104 -1.73 9.33 30.42
C HIS A 104 -2.27 8.34 29.39
N GLY A 105 -1.71 8.32 28.17
CA GLY A 105 -2.19 7.47 27.09
C GLY A 105 -3.22 8.16 26.20
N ASP A 106 -3.64 7.42 25.17
CA ASP A 106 -4.59 7.89 24.17
C ASP A 106 -6.03 7.74 24.71
N PRO A 107 -6.79 8.85 24.87
CA PRO A 107 -8.13 8.82 25.44
C PRO A 107 -9.19 8.24 24.49
N PHE A 108 -8.85 8.00 23.22
CA PHE A 108 -9.81 7.45 22.27
C PHE A 108 -10.29 6.05 22.67
N VAL A 109 -11.61 5.90 22.76
CA VAL A 109 -12.30 4.61 22.91
C VAL A 109 -13.04 4.28 21.60
N PRO A 110 -12.98 3.04 21.09
CA PRO A 110 -13.76 2.64 19.92
C PRO A 110 -15.24 3.01 20.07
N GLY A 111 -15.82 3.61 19.04
CA GLY A 111 -17.17 4.17 19.07
C GLY A 111 -17.20 5.70 19.18
N ASP A 112 -16.16 6.32 19.73
CA ASP A 112 -16.04 7.76 19.83
C ASP A 112 -15.74 8.42 18.47
N ASP A 113 -15.88 9.74 18.44
CA ASP A 113 -15.35 10.57 17.37
C ASP A 113 -13.84 10.75 17.50
N LEU A 114 -13.07 10.08 16.63
CA LEU A 114 -11.62 10.18 16.64
C LEU A 114 -11.12 11.61 16.38
N ALA A 115 -11.89 12.42 15.65
CA ALA A 115 -11.52 13.81 15.37
C ALA A 115 -11.55 14.71 16.61
N LEU A 116 -12.19 14.30 17.71
CA LEU A 116 -12.18 15.03 18.99
C LEU A 116 -10.85 14.89 19.74
N TYR A 117 -10.05 13.87 19.42
CA TYR A 117 -8.81 13.57 20.16
C TYR A 117 -7.54 13.85 19.35
N SER A 118 -7.61 13.71 18.03
CA SER A 118 -6.47 13.91 17.14
C SER A 118 -6.91 14.18 15.71
N ALA A 119 -6.03 14.79 14.93
CA ALA A 119 -6.21 15.02 13.50
C ALA A 119 -5.28 14.12 12.67
N PRO A 120 -5.67 13.71 11.45
CA PRO A 120 -4.77 12.99 10.56
C PRO A 120 -3.57 13.85 10.17
N LEU A 121 -2.39 13.23 10.11
CA LEU A 121 -1.21 13.84 9.49
C LEU A 121 -1.39 13.82 7.98
N TRP A 122 -1.21 14.99 7.36
CA TRP A 122 -1.21 15.21 5.92
C TRP A 122 0.16 15.70 5.45
N ARG A 123 0.33 15.73 4.13
CA ARG A 123 1.55 16.21 3.47
C ARG A 123 2.04 17.56 4.01
N ASP A 124 1.09 18.49 4.16
CA ASP A 124 1.37 19.88 4.52
C ASP A 124 1.08 20.19 5.99
N THR A 125 0.80 19.18 6.81
CA THR A 125 0.59 19.39 8.26
C THR A 125 1.83 20.02 8.87
N PRO A 126 1.74 21.21 9.49
CA PRO A 126 2.88 21.83 10.14
C PRO A 126 3.19 21.13 11.46
N LEU A 127 4.46 21.13 11.85
CA LEU A 127 4.89 20.68 13.18
C LEU A 127 5.95 21.65 13.71
N GLY A 128 5.69 22.25 14.87
CA GLY A 128 6.60 23.25 15.47
C GLY A 128 6.89 24.46 14.57
N GLY A 129 5.91 24.90 13.76
CA GLY A 129 6.06 26.00 12.81
C GLY A 129 6.76 25.64 11.50
N GLN A 130 7.33 24.43 11.37
CA GLN A 130 7.95 23.95 10.15
C GLN A 130 6.90 23.28 9.24
N ARG A 131 6.98 23.55 7.93
CA ARG A 131 6.12 22.94 6.89
C ARG A 131 6.91 21.89 6.11
N GLY A 132 6.20 20.95 5.51
CA GLY A 132 6.78 19.95 4.60
C GLY A 132 7.52 18.80 5.28
N ILE A 133 7.53 18.72 6.62
CA ILE A 133 8.20 17.63 7.36
C ILE A 133 7.61 16.26 6.99
N PHE A 134 6.33 16.22 6.65
CA PHE A 134 5.63 15.00 6.26
C PHE A 134 5.55 14.82 4.74
N ALA A 135 6.12 15.72 3.94
CA ALA A 135 5.98 15.71 2.49
C ALA A 135 6.44 14.38 1.88
N ALA A 136 7.55 13.83 2.36
CA ALA A 136 8.11 12.56 1.87
C ALA A 136 7.21 11.33 2.14
N ARG A 137 6.12 11.46 2.90
CA ARG A 137 5.15 10.38 3.18
C ARG A 137 4.01 10.33 2.16
N PHE A 138 3.95 11.30 1.26
CA PHE A 138 2.91 11.45 0.25
C PHE A 138 3.52 11.70 -1.13
N TRP A 139 2.78 11.32 -2.17
CA TRP A 139 2.95 11.86 -3.52
C TRP A 139 2.56 13.35 -3.55
N ASP A 140 2.89 14.07 -4.62
CA ASP A 140 2.72 15.53 -4.67
C ASP A 140 1.26 15.97 -4.63
N ASP A 141 0.32 15.11 -5.03
CA ASP A 141 -1.12 15.36 -4.92
C ASP A 141 -1.72 14.97 -3.57
N GLY A 142 -0.88 14.71 -2.57
CA GLY A 142 -1.30 14.31 -1.23
C GLY A 142 -1.78 12.86 -1.13
N THR A 143 -1.64 12.04 -2.18
CA THR A 143 -1.90 10.60 -2.07
C THR A 143 -0.86 9.97 -1.14
N PRO A 144 -1.26 9.18 -0.11
CA PRO A 144 -0.30 8.44 0.70
C PRO A 144 0.59 7.53 -0.15
N ARG A 145 1.89 7.50 0.17
CA ARG A 145 2.84 6.57 -0.47
C ARG A 145 3.52 5.63 0.52
N LEU A 146 3.17 5.71 1.80
CA LEU A 146 3.63 4.84 2.87
C LEU A 146 2.46 4.15 3.57
N THR A 147 2.68 2.94 4.10
CA THR A 147 1.69 2.24 4.93
C THR A 147 1.40 2.99 6.23
N ALA A 148 0.30 2.63 6.91
CA ALA A 148 -0.25 3.33 8.09
C ALA A 148 -0.86 4.71 7.79
N TYR A 149 -1.13 4.98 6.50
CA TYR A 149 -1.88 6.13 6.01
C TYR A 149 -3.09 5.69 5.17
N GLU A 150 -3.56 4.44 5.33
CA GLU A 150 -4.70 3.92 4.57
C GLU A 150 -5.99 4.71 4.87
N TYR A 151 -6.16 5.18 6.11
CA TYR A 151 -7.28 6.03 6.50
C TYR A 151 -7.28 7.37 5.75
N GLN A 152 -6.12 8.03 5.59
CA GLN A 152 -5.99 9.25 4.78
C GLN A 152 -6.40 8.98 3.33
N GLY A 153 -5.99 7.85 2.76
CA GLY A 153 -6.42 7.44 1.42
C GLY A 153 -7.94 7.26 1.35
N LEU A 154 -8.54 6.60 2.35
CA LEU A 154 -9.99 6.42 2.44
C LEU A 154 -10.71 7.78 2.50
N LEU A 155 -10.24 8.72 3.32
CA LEU A 155 -10.80 10.07 3.43
C LEU A 155 -10.72 10.88 2.12
N GLN A 156 -9.83 10.52 1.20
CA GLN A 156 -9.73 11.12 -0.14
C GLN A 156 -10.64 10.44 -1.18
N SER A 157 -11.33 9.36 -0.80
CA SER A 157 -12.14 8.55 -1.72
C SER A 157 -13.59 9.00 -1.73
N ALA A 158 -14.15 9.23 -2.93
CA ALA A 158 -15.54 9.64 -3.06
C ALA A 158 -16.52 8.63 -2.44
N CYS A 159 -16.20 7.33 -2.48
CA CYS A 159 -16.99 6.26 -1.87
C CYS A 159 -17.11 6.37 -0.35
N ALA A 160 -16.13 7.00 0.32
CA ALA A 160 -16.16 7.25 1.76
C ALA A 160 -16.78 8.62 2.06
N THR A 161 -16.42 9.67 1.32
CA THR A 161 -16.90 11.03 1.60
C THR A 161 -18.34 11.30 1.14
N ARG A 162 -18.85 10.51 0.17
CA ARG A 162 -20.19 10.66 -0.41
C ARG A 162 -21.01 9.36 -0.35
N GLY A 163 -20.47 8.33 0.29
CA GLY A 163 -21.09 7.02 0.41
C GLY A 163 -20.95 6.47 1.83
N THR A 164 -21.03 5.15 1.95
CA THR A 164 -21.01 4.44 3.24
C THR A 164 -19.79 3.53 3.37
N LEU A 165 -18.78 3.67 2.51
CA LEU A 165 -17.62 2.81 2.50
C LEU A 165 -16.80 2.97 3.78
N THR A 166 -16.44 1.84 4.38
CA THR A 166 -15.58 1.70 5.54
C THR A 166 -14.53 0.60 5.30
N CYS A 167 -13.55 0.50 6.18
CA CYS A 167 -12.54 -0.56 6.15
C CYS A 167 -13.19 -1.96 6.18
N ILE A 168 -14.21 -2.15 7.01
CA ILE A 168 -14.84 -3.45 7.26
C ILE A 168 -15.78 -3.93 6.15
N ASN A 169 -15.99 -3.13 5.09
CA ASN A 169 -16.67 -3.61 3.88
C ASN A 169 -15.77 -4.56 3.07
N CYS A 170 -14.45 -4.34 3.11
CA CYS A 170 -13.47 -5.18 2.43
C CYS A 170 -12.70 -6.08 3.41
N HIS A 171 -12.44 -5.59 4.61
CA HIS A 171 -11.65 -6.29 5.61
C HIS A 171 -12.51 -7.02 6.66
N GLY A 172 -12.06 -8.23 7.03
CA GLY A 172 -12.65 -9.08 8.05
C GLY A 172 -11.66 -9.29 9.19
N MET A 173 -12.02 -8.86 10.40
CA MET A 173 -11.11 -8.96 11.56
C MET A 173 -11.15 -10.35 12.21
N HIS A 174 -12.24 -11.07 12.03
CA HIS A 174 -12.49 -12.40 12.60
C HIS A 174 -12.81 -13.44 11.51
N ASP A 175 -12.58 -13.08 10.25
CA ASP A 175 -12.77 -13.95 9.08
C ASP A 175 -11.66 -13.68 8.05
N GLY A 176 -11.49 -14.59 7.08
CA GLY A 176 -10.49 -14.45 6.02
C GLY A 176 -9.07 -14.87 6.38
N ASP A 177 -8.13 -14.70 5.44
CA ASP A 177 -6.70 -14.96 5.68
C ASP A 177 -6.13 -13.84 6.58
N PRO A 178 -5.50 -14.18 7.73
CA PRO A 178 -4.81 -13.19 8.57
C PRO A 178 -3.80 -12.34 7.78
N ARG A 179 -3.26 -12.87 6.67
CA ARG A 179 -2.47 -12.11 5.70
C ARG A 179 -3.40 -11.21 4.89
N GLY A 180 -3.51 -9.97 5.35
CA GLY A 180 -4.27 -8.91 4.70
C GLY A 180 -5.71 -8.77 5.18
N GLN A 181 -6.24 -9.75 5.93
CA GLN A 181 -7.56 -9.69 6.57
C GLN A 181 -8.66 -9.32 5.58
N ILE A 182 -8.60 -9.85 4.36
CA ILE A 182 -9.60 -9.57 3.32
C ILE A 182 -10.73 -10.59 3.47
N ARG A 183 -11.97 -10.08 3.51
CA ARG A 183 -13.15 -10.94 3.58
C ARG A 183 -13.21 -11.85 2.36
N PRO A 184 -13.69 -13.11 2.49
CA PRO A 184 -13.93 -13.96 1.33
C PRO A 184 -14.84 -13.31 0.27
N SER A 185 -15.83 -12.53 0.70
CA SER A 185 -16.73 -11.77 -0.19
C SER A 185 -16.07 -10.60 -0.92
N ALA A 186 -14.88 -10.19 -0.49
CA ALA A 186 -14.12 -9.07 -1.04
C ALA A 186 -12.87 -9.50 -1.83
N LEU A 187 -12.67 -10.80 -2.04
CA LEU A 187 -11.61 -11.33 -2.89
C LEU A 187 -11.87 -11.11 -4.38
N ASP A 188 -13.14 -10.97 -4.77
CA ASP A 188 -13.58 -10.68 -6.13
C ASP A 188 -14.10 -9.24 -6.29
N ASP A 189 -14.56 -8.87 -7.49
CA ASP A 189 -15.05 -7.52 -7.77
C ASP A 189 -16.43 -7.23 -7.14
N ARG A 190 -17.03 -8.15 -6.38
CA ARG A 190 -18.28 -7.89 -5.62
C ARG A 190 -18.10 -6.82 -4.55
N ALA A 191 -16.90 -6.65 -4.00
CA ALA A 191 -16.59 -5.53 -3.11
C ALA A 191 -16.84 -4.17 -3.75
N CYS A 192 -16.67 -4.06 -5.08
CA CYS A 192 -16.93 -2.83 -5.83
C CYS A 192 -18.36 -2.83 -6.40
N THR A 193 -18.75 -3.93 -7.02
CA THR A 193 -20.01 -4.03 -7.78
C THR A 193 -21.26 -4.14 -6.89
N GLY A 194 -21.10 -4.35 -5.58
CA GLY A 194 -22.19 -4.19 -4.61
C GLY A 194 -22.82 -2.80 -4.61
N CYS A 195 -22.02 -1.75 -4.85
CA CYS A 195 -22.52 -0.39 -5.10
C CYS A 195 -22.49 -0.02 -6.58
N HIS A 196 -21.51 -0.53 -7.34
CA HIS A 196 -21.32 -0.23 -8.76
C HIS A 196 -21.95 -1.30 -9.66
N THR A 197 -23.26 -1.52 -9.51
CA THR A 197 -24.00 -2.62 -10.16
C THR A 197 -23.99 -2.55 -11.68
N ALA A 198 -23.84 -1.35 -12.27
CA ALA A 198 -23.72 -1.14 -13.71
C ALA A 198 -22.54 -1.89 -14.36
N TYR A 199 -21.52 -2.25 -13.58
CA TYR A 199 -20.32 -2.96 -14.05
C TYR A 199 -20.27 -4.43 -13.63
N ALA A 200 -21.32 -4.96 -12.99
CA ALA A 200 -21.33 -6.31 -12.41
C ALA A 200 -21.27 -7.44 -13.44
N SER A 201 -21.78 -7.22 -14.66
CA SER A 201 -21.75 -8.24 -15.70
C SER A 201 -20.38 -8.31 -16.40
N PRO A 202 -19.91 -9.51 -16.81
CA PRO A 202 -18.65 -9.64 -17.56
C PRO A 202 -18.59 -8.77 -18.82
N ALA A 203 -19.71 -8.61 -19.54
CA ALA A 203 -19.77 -7.77 -20.72
C ALA A 203 -19.66 -6.27 -20.38
N ALA A 204 -20.25 -5.82 -19.26
CA ALA A 204 -20.08 -4.44 -18.80
C ALA A 204 -18.65 -4.20 -18.29
N SER A 205 -18.08 -5.15 -17.55
CA SER A 205 -16.69 -5.09 -17.11
C SER A 205 -15.72 -5.05 -18.30
N LEU A 206 -15.90 -5.89 -19.33
CA LEU A 206 -15.09 -5.85 -20.55
C LEU A 206 -15.17 -4.48 -21.24
N ARG A 207 -16.39 -3.94 -21.42
CA ARG A 207 -16.59 -2.62 -22.06
C ARG A 207 -15.97 -1.48 -21.25
N HIS A 208 -15.95 -1.62 -19.93
CA HIS A 208 -15.40 -0.59 -19.04
C HIS A 208 -13.88 -0.69 -18.92
N THR A 209 -13.35 -1.88 -18.67
CA THR A 209 -11.93 -2.10 -18.38
C THR A 209 -11.10 -2.23 -19.65
N HIS A 210 -11.70 -2.65 -20.77
CA HIS A 210 -11.03 -3.06 -22.00
C HIS A 210 -10.04 -4.22 -21.82
N HIS A 211 -10.20 -4.99 -20.74
CA HIS A 211 -9.41 -6.17 -20.46
C HIS A 211 -10.29 -7.42 -20.48
N ASP A 212 -9.66 -8.58 -20.73
CA ASP A 212 -10.32 -9.87 -20.53
C ASP A 212 -10.92 -9.95 -19.11
N PRO A 213 -12.25 -10.17 -18.95
CA PRO A 213 -12.92 -10.21 -17.65
C PRO A 213 -12.37 -11.23 -16.66
N VAL A 214 -11.66 -12.26 -17.15
CA VAL A 214 -11.06 -13.30 -16.31
C VAL A 214 -9.64 -12.91 -15.87
N GLY A 215 -9.01 -11.96 -16.56
CA GLY A 215 -7.64 -11.52 -16.32
C GLY A 215 -7.49 -10.55 -15.15
N ALA A 216 -6.26 -10.43 -14.64
CA ALA A 216 -5.92 -9.49 -13.57
C ALA A 216 -6.17 -8.01 -13.93
N GLY A 217 -6.17 -7.68 -15.23
CA GLY A 217 -6.44 -6.32 -15.73
C GLY A 217 -7.90 -5.89 -15.63
N ALA A 218 -8.85 -6.83 -15.55
CA ALA A 218 -10.28 -6.50 -15.38
C ALA A 218 -10.69 -6.27 -13.92
N ARG A 219 -9.82 -6.58 -12.95
CA ARG A 219 -10.12 -6.42 -11.53
C ARG A 219 -10.20 -4.93 -11.17
N CYS A 220 -11.29 -4.51 -10.53
CA CYS A 220 -11.53 -3.08 -10.24
C CYS A 220 -10.36 -2.47 -9.45
N VAL A 221 -9.90 -3.21 -8.43
CA VAL A 221 -8.80 -2.80 -7.55
C VAL A 221 -7.47 -2.65 -8.30
N SER A 222 -7.24 -3.32 -9.43
CA SER A 222 -6.01 -3.20 -10.21
C SER A 222 -5.80 -1.78 -10.74
N CYS A 223 -6.89 -1.09 -11.09
CA CYS A 223 -6.85 0.25 -11.66
C CYS A 223 -7.25 1.34 -10.66
N HIS A 224 -8.28 1.10 -9.86
CA HIS A 224 -8.83 2.09 -8.92
C HIS A 224 -8.13 2.11 -7.55
N MET A 225 -7.34 1.08 -7.24
CA MET A 225 -6.52 0.97 -6.03
C MET A 225 -5.11 0.48 -6.38
N PRO A 226 -4.35 1.27 -7.19
CA PRO A 226 -3.06 0.84 -7.72
C PRO A 226 -2.04 0.64 -6.59
N ARG A 227 -1.07 -0.25 -6.81
CA ARG A 227 -0.02 -0.56 -5.83
C ARG A 227 1.07 0.51 -5.85
N ILE A 228 0.77 1.66 -5.24
CA ILE A 228 1.63 2.85 -5.18
C ILE A 228 2.02 3.27 -3.76
N VAL A 229 1.81 2.36 -2.81
CA VAL A 229 2.17 2.52 -1.40
C VAL A 229 3.29 1.55 -1.07
N TYR A 230 4.31 2.00 -0.36
CA TYR A 230 5.41 1.18 0.12
C TYR A 230 5.35 1.01 1.63
N GLY A 231 5.66 -0.17 2.13
CA GLY A 231 5.82 -0.38 3.57
C GLY A 231 6.06 -1.84 3.92
N VAL A 232 6.79 -2.06 5.02
CA VAL A 232 7.14 -3.41 5.51
C VAL A 232 7.80 -4.25 4.39
N LEU A 233 8.72 -3.63 3.63
CA LEU A 233 9.43 -4.25 2.50
C LEU A 233 8.50 -4.86 1.42
N ASP A 234 7.31 -4.30 1.24
CA ASP A 234 6.36 -4.69 0.20
C ASP A 234 5.69 -3.46 -0.42
N SER A 235 5.08 -3.66 -1.59
CA SER A 235 4.12 -2.72 -2.14
C SER A 235 2.73 -2.98 -1.54
N HIS A 236 1.88 -1.97 -1.51
CA HIS A 236 0.51 -2.04 -0.99
C HIS A 236 -0.41 -1.24 -1.89
N ARG A 237 -1.70 -1.59 -1.87
CA ARG A 237 -2.71 -0.87 -2.63
C ARG A 237 -2.95 0.50 -2.00
N SER A 238 -3.05 1.53 -2.83
CA SER A 238 -3.58 2.81 -2.39
C SER A 238 -5.03 2.64 -1.96
N HIS A 239 -5.36 3.19 -0.79
CA HIS A 239 -6.74 3.32 -0.32
C HIS A 239 -7.38 4.63 -0.76
N ARG A 240 -6.69 5.45 -1.55
CA ARG A 240 -7.32 6.50 -2.35
C ARG A 240 -7.95 5.86 -3.58
N ILE A 241 -9.22 5.48 -3.42
CA ILE A 241 -10.05 4.88 -4.46
C ILE A 241 -10.54 5.98 -5.39
N GLU A 242 -10.01 5.99 -6.60
CA GLU A 242 -10.27 7.05 -7.56
C GLU A 242 -10.34 6.52 -9.00
N ILE A 243 -10.86 7.34 -9.91
CA ILE A 243 -10.78 7.05 -11.35
C ILE A 243 -9.32 7.22 -11.80
N PRO A 244 -8.68 6.19 -12.37
CA PRO A 244 -7.29 6.28 -12.80
C PRO A 244 -7.14 7.35 -13.88
N ASN A 245 -6.13 8.21 -13.70
CA ASN A 245 -5.76 9.24 -14.66
C ASN A 245 -4.22 9.28 -14.77
N PRO A 246 -3.64 8.66 -15.80
CA PRO A 246 -2.19 8.63 -15.98
C PRO A 246 -1.60 10.02 -16.20
N VAL A 247 -2.30 10.94 -16.88
CA VAL A 247 -1.83 12.32 -17.12
C VAL A 247 -1.59 13.03 -15.78
N ARG A 248 -2.58 12.97 -14.88
CA ARG A 248 -2.46 13.52 -13.53
C ARG A 248 -1.41 12.78 -12.71
N ALA A 249 -1.34 11.46 -12.78
CA ALA A 249 -0.37 10.68 -12.02
C ALA A 249 1.07 11.10 -12.35
N ILE A 250 1.38 11.28 -13.64
CA ILE A 250 2.68 11.75 -14.10
C ILE A 250 2.98 13.15 -13.58
N ALA A 251 2.05 14.09 -13.73
CA ALA A 251 2.22 15.48 -13.26
C ALA A 251 2.47 15.58 -11.75
N MET A 252 2.04 14.57 -10.98
CA MET A 252 2.14 14.50 -9.52
C MET A 252 3.25 13.55 -9.04
N GLY A 253 4.12 13.12 -9.96
CA GLY A 253 5.29 12.29 -9.67
C GLY A 253 4.99 10.88 -9.18
N ARG A 254 3.73 10.39 -9.28
CA ARG A 254 3.33 9.06 -8.79
C ARG A 254 3.21 8.04 -9.92
N PRO A 255 3.41 6.74 -9.65
CA PRO A 255 3.15 5.70 -10.65
C PRO A 255 1.68 5.71 -11.09
N ASP A 256 1.42 5.54 -12.38
CA ASP A 256 0.07 5.36 -12.90
C ASP A 256 -0.36 3.88 -12.88
N ALA A 257 -1.66 3.62 -12.82
CA ALA A 257 -2.17 2.26 -12.72
C ALA A 257 -1.86 1.37 -13.95
N CYS A 258 -1.68 1.97 -15.13
CA CYS A 258 -1.49 1.23 -16.37
C CYS A 258 -0.06 0.68 -16.47
N THR A 259 0.94 1.52 -16.22
CA THR A 259 2.34 1.12 -16.34
C THR A 259 2.76 0.13 -15.25
N LEU A 260 2.04 0.05 -14.11
CA LEU A 260 2.25 -0.99 -13.09
C LEU A 260 2.00 -2.43 -13.59
N CYS A 261 1.32 -2.61 -14.74
CA CYS A 261 1.18 -3.88 -15.45
C CYS A 261 1.92 -3.86 -16.80
N HIS A 262 1.86 -2.73 -17.52
CA HIS A 262 2.52 -2.53 -18.80
C HIS A 262 3.93 -1.94 -18.63
N VAL A 263 4.78 -2.65 -17.91
CA VAL A 263 6.10 -2.17 -17.44
C VAL A 263 7.11 -1.85 -18.55
N ASP A 264 6.83 -2.29 -19.77
CA ASP A 264 7.62 -2.03 -20.97
C ASP A 264 7.15 -0.81 -21.77
N ALA A 265 5.96 -0.29 -21.45
CA ALA A 265 5.39 0.90 -22.06
C ALA A 265 5.66 2.13 -21.21
N ASP A 266 5.89 3.27 -21.87
CA ASP A 266 6.09 4.54 -21.18
C ASP A 266 4.76 5.16 -20.70
N ARG A 267 4.88 6.18 -19.85
CA ARG A 267 3.72 6.85 -19.26
C ARG A 267 2.95 7.70 -20.29
N VAL A 268 3.57 8.10 -21.40
CA VAL A 268 2.90 8.79 -22.50
C VAL A 268 2.01 7.84 -23.30
N TRP A 269 2.43 6.58 -23.49
CA TRP A 269 1.59 5.52 -24.02
C TRP A 269 0.36 5.33 -23.14
N ALA A 270 0.53 5.29 -21.81
CA ALA A 270 -0.60 5.14 -20.88
C ALA A 270 -1.57 6.31 -21.01
N ALA A 271 -1.07 7.55 -21.05
CA ALA A 271 -1.87 8.76 -21.30
C ALA A 271 -2.66 8.68 -22.62
N ARG A 272 -2.01 8.33 -23.74
CA ARG A 272 -2.66 8.21 -25.05
C ARG A 272 -3.69 7.08 -25.09
N ALA A 273 -3.39 5.94 -24.47
CA ALA A 273 -4.31 4.82 -24.38
C ALA A 273 -5.55 5.20 -23.56
N TRP A 274 -5.35 5.88 -22.43
CA TRP A 274 -6.44 6.35 -21.57
C TRP A 274 -7.37 7.33 -22.30
N THR A 275 -6.83 8.34 -22.97
CA THR A 275 -7.63 9.29 -23.76
C THR A 275 -8.44 8.62 -24.87
N ARG A 276 -7.87 7.60 -25.52
CA ARG A 276 -8.55 6.85 -26.59
C ARG A 276 -9.66 5.94 -26.06
N LEU A 277 -9.43 5.25 -24.95
CA LEU A 277 -10.35 4.25 -24.41
C LEU A 277 -11.47 4.88 -23.57
N TRP A 278 -11.17 5.98 -22.85
CA TRP A 278 -12.14 6.70 -22.00
C TRP A 278 -12.21 8.21 -22.32
N PRO A 279 -12.66 8.60 -23.53
CA PRO A 279 -12.63 9.99 -23.97
C PRO A 279 -13.44 10.95 -23.09
N ALA A 280 -14.56 10.49 -22.51
CA ALA A 280 -15.39 11.31 -21.61
C ALA A 280 -14.71 11.60 -20.26
N ALA A 281 -13.89 10.67 -19.75
CA ALA A 281 -13.10 10.92 -18.55
C ALA A 281 -11.90 11.83 -18.85
N ALA A 282 -11.34 11.71 -20.06
CA ALA A 282 -10.23 12.53 -20.52
C ALA A 282 -10.61 13.99 -20.75
N SER A 283 -11.77 14.26 -21.36
CA SER A 283 -12.24 15.63 -21.58
C SER A 283 -12.52 16.40 -20.29
N ALA A 284 -12.82 15.70 -19.20
CA ALA A 284 -13.01 16.29 -17.87
C ALA A 284 -11.69 16.61 -17.13
N SER A 285 -10.53 16.22 -17.67
CA SER A 285 -9.21 16.43 -17.07
C SER A 285 -8.48 17.60 -17.73
N SER A 286 -8.12 18.64 -16.98
CA SER A 286 -7.48 19.87 -17.47
C SER A 286 -5.95 19.85 -17.30
N SER A 287 -5.25 18.93 -17.94
CA SER A 287 -3.78 18.84 -17.80
C SER A 287 -3.09 18.59 -19.13
N ASP A 288 -2.05 19.39 -19.40
CA ASP A 288 -1.17 19.27 -20.57
C ASP A 288 -0.44 17.91 -20.59
N ALA A 289 0.01 17.51 -21.78
CA ALA A 289 0.74 16.26 -21.98
C ALA A 289 2.09 16.31 -21.23
N PRO A 290 2.33 15.39 -20.29
CA PRO A 290 3.52 15.45 -19.45
C PRO A 290 4.80 14.99 -20.17
N GLU A 291 5.95 15.50 -19.68
CA GLU A 291 7.29 15.26 -20.25
C GLU A 291 7.95 13.95 -19.77
N ASP A 292 7.38 13.24 -18.79
CA ASP A 292 7.97 11.99 -18.30
C ASP A 292 7.63 10.81 -19.22
N HIS A 293 8.65 10.34 -19.94
CA HIS A 293 8.60 9.23 -20.88
C HIS A 293 9.18 7.92 -20.30
N LEU A 294 9.43 7.83 -19.00
CA LEU A 294 10.06 6.62 -18.44
C LEU A 294 9.04 5.50 -18.24
N ALA A 295 9.26 4.38 -18.94
CA ALA A 295 8.62 3.11 -18.61
C ALA A 295 9.16 2.60 -17.25
N PRO A 296 8.38 1.82 -16.47
CA PRO A 296 8.85 1.27 -15.19
C PRO A 296 10.17 0.49 -15.25
N ARG A 297 10.42 -0.23 -16.36
CA ARG A 297 11.70 -0.90 -16.62
C ARG A 297 12.92 0.03 -16.64
N ASP A 298 12.71 1.31 -16.95
CA ASP A 298 13.73 2.36 -16.92
C ASP A 298 13.65 3.15 -15.60
N ALA A 299 12.43 3.43 -15.13
CA ALA A 299 12.17 4.18 -13.89
C ALA A 299 12.70 3.45 -12.64
N ILE A 300 12.87 2.13 -12.67
CA ILE A 300 13.53 1.37 -11.60
C ILE A 300 14.96 1.82 -11.32
N PHE A 301 15.62 2.52 -12.26
CA PHE A 301 16.95 3.11 -12.07
C PHE A 301 16.92 4.62 -11.81
N ALA A 302 15.73 5.22 -11.80
CA ALA A 302 15.50 6.66 -11.69
C ALA A 302 14.57 6.98 -10.51
N GLY A 303 14.40 8.27 -10.19
CA GLY A 303 13.50 8.67 -9.10
C GLY A 303 13.99 8.27 -7.71
N ASP A 304 13.14 8.48 -6.71
CA ASP A 304 13.43 8.18 -5.31
C ASP A 304 13.36 6.67 -5.00
N PRO A 305 13.91 6.19 -3.86
CA PRO A 305 13.89 4.76 -3.51
C PRO A 305 12.50 4.12 -3.46
N ILE A 306 11.44 4.85 -3.07
CA ILE A 306 10.08 4.30 -3.03
C ILE A 306 9.59 4.03 -4.45
N ALA A 307 9.77 4.97 -5.36
CA ALA A 307 9.41 4.80 -6.77
C ALA A 307 10.15 3.60 -7.40
N ARG A 308 11.45 3.44 -7.11
CA ARG A 308 12.24 2.30 -7.59
C ARG A 308 11.78 0.97 -7.00
N ALA A 309 11.46 0.93 -5.71
CA ALA A 309 10.92 -0.26 -5.05
C ALA A 309 9.57 -0.69 -5.66
N LEU A 310 8.68 0.27 -5.92
CA LEU A 310 7.38 0.02 -6.56
C LEU A 310 7.55 -0.43 -8.02
N ALA A 311 8.52 0.13 -8.76
CA ALA A 311 8.85 -0.31 -10.11
C ALA A 311 9.39 -1.75 -10.13
N ALA A 312 10.26 -2.12 -9.17
CA ALA A 312 10.75 -3.49 -9.03
C ALA A 312 9.59 -4.49 -8.83
N ASP A 313 8.69 -4.20 -7.89
CA ASP A 313 7.52 -5.04 -7.65
C ASP A 313 6.58 -5.11 -8.87
N ALA A 314 6.38 -3.99 -9.57
CA ALA A 314 5.60 -3.95 -10.80
C ALA A 314 6.19 -4.87 -11.88
N ILE A 315 7.51 -4.84 -12.11
CA ILE A 315 8.18 -5.72 -13.08
C ILE A 315 7.97 -7.20 -12.72
N GLY A 316 8.05 -7.54 -11.43
CA GLY A 316 7.84 -8.92 -10.95
C GLY A 316 6.40 -9.42 -11.04
N ARG A 317 5.41 -8.51 -11.04
CA ARG A 317 3.98 -8.86 -11.17
C ARG A 317 3.45 -8.71 -12.58
N ALA A 318 4.15 -7.99 -13.44
CA ALA A 318 3.71 -7.72 -14.79
C ALA A 318 3.44 -9.04 -15.51
N PRO A 319 2.29 -9.19 -16.19
CA PRO A 319 2.04 -10.38 -16.98
C PRO A 319 3.16 -10.55 -18.01
N ALA A 320 3.40 -11.80 -18.42
CA ALA A 320 4.18 -12.04 -19.62
C ALA A 320 3.56 -11.23 -20.78
N PRO A 321 4.33 -10.85 -21.80
CA PRO A 321 3.78 -10.24 -23.01
C PRO A 321 2.83 -11.21 -23.70
N SER A 322 1.60 -11.26 -23.21
CA SER A 322 0.53 -12.09 -23.75
C SER A 322 -0.64 -11.15 -23.94
N GLN A 323 -0.74 -10.60 -25.15
CA GLN A 323 -1.97 -10.51 -25.97
C GLN A 323 -1.60 -9.77 -27.26
N GLY A 324 -1.50 -10.53 -28.36
CA GLY A 324 -1.23 -10.03 -29.71
C GLY A 324 0.16 -10.40 -30.25
N LEU A 325 0.30 -11.61 -30.83
CA LEU A 325 1.33 -11.95 -31.82
C LEU A 325 2.82 -12.05 -31.37
N ALA A 326 3.16 -12.01 -30.09
CA ALA A 326 4.55 -12.25 -29.67
C ALA A 326 4.89 -13.75 -29.84
N ASN A 327 5.87 -14.07 -30.69
CA ASN A 327 6.38 -15.45 -30.78
C ASN A 327 7.14 -15.83 -29.49
N VAL A 328 7.33 -17.13 -29.25
CA VAL A 328 8.00 -17.66 -28.03
C VAL A 328 9.36 -17.01 -27.79
N ALA A 329 10.11 -16.69 -28.86
CA ALA A 329 11.40 -16.04 -28.73
C ALA A 329 11.29 -14.58 -28.24
N GLU A 330 10.25 -13.86 -28.63
CA GLU A 330 9.98 -12.50 -28.15
C GLU A 330 9.57 -12.48 -26.68
N VAL A 331 8.68 -13.38 -26.27
CA VAL A 331 8.31 -13.55 -24.87
C VAL A 331 9.57 -13.83 -24.03
N LYS A 332 10.39 -14.80 -24.46
CA LYS A 332 11.65 -15.11 -23.79
C LYS A 332 12.58 -13.90 -23.70
N ARG A 333 12.74 -13.12 -24.80
CA ARG A 333 13.59 -11.92 -24.81
C ARG A 333 13.13 -10.88 -23.79
N VAL A 334 11.82 -10.63 -23.67
CA VAL A 334 11.28 -9.67 -22.71
C VAL A 334 11.46 -10.17 -21.28
N GLU A 335 11.17 -11.44 -21.02
CA GLU A 335 11.38 -12.04 -19.69
C GLU A 335 12.85 -12.02 -19.26
N ASP A 336 13.77 -12.34 -20.18
CA ASP A 336 15.21 -12.28 -19.93
C ASP A 336 15.68 -10.83 -19.69
N SER A 337 15.13 -9.86 -20.43
CA SER A 337 15.39 -8.43 -20.19
C SER A 337 14.92 -7.98 -18.80
N ARG A 338 13.71 -8.38 -18.38
CA ARG A 338 13.19 -8.09 -17.03
C ARG A 338 14.07 -8.72 -15.95
N ALA A 339 14.49 -9.98 -16.13
CA ALA A 339 15.40 -10.64 -15.20
C ALA A 339 16.75 -9.93 -15.11
N ASP A 340 17.31 -9.48 -16.24
CA ASP A 340 18.58 -8.74 -16.29
C ASP A 340 18.52 -7.41 -15.51
N ILE A 341 17.44 -6.65 -15.74
CA ILE A 341 17.17 -5.39 -15.04
C ILE A 341 17.12 -5.60 -13.53
N LEU A 342 16.39 -6.63 -13.08
CA LEU A 342 16.25 -6.93 -11.65
C LEU A 342 17.58 -7.36 -11.03
N LEU A 343 18.37 -8.18 -11.74
CA LEU A 343 19.72 -8.57 -11.32
C LEU A 343 20.65 -7.35 -11.19
N GLU A 344 20.52 -6.37 -12.07
CA GLU A 344 21.29 -5.13 -12.01
C GLU A 344 20.87 -4.23 -10.83
N VAL A 345 19.61 -4.24 -10.43
CA VAL A 345 19.14 -3.55 -9.23
C VAL A 345 19.65 -4.26 -7.97
N MET A 346 19.56 -5.59 -7.93
CA MET A 346 20.08 -6.42 -6.82
C MET A 346 21.58 -6.16 -6.57
N SER A 347 22.38 -6.04 -7.63
CA SER A 347 23.82 -5.79 -7.49
C SER A 347 24.15 -4.35 -7.05
N GLY A 348 23.40 -3.35 -7.54
CA GLY A 348 23.89 -1.98 -7.60
C GLY A 348 23.02 -0.89 -6.96
N ASP A 349 21.75 -1.14 -6.62
CA ASP A 349 20.97 -0.10 -5.90
C ASP A 349 21.58 0.15 -4.52
N ARG A 350 21.45 1.38 -4.01
CA ARG A 350 22.00 1.79 -2.71
C ARG A 350 21.13 1.36 -1.54
N TYR A 351 19.84 1.18 -1.75
CA TYR A 351 18.88 0.88 -0.70
C TYR A 351 18.64 -0.64 -0.60
N PRO A 352 18.94 -1.29 0.54
CA PRO A 352 18.59 -2.69 0.79
C PRO A 352 17.14 -3.03 0.41
N ALA A 353 16.16 -2.19 0.72
CA ALA A 353 14.76 -2.42 0.39
C ALA A 353 14.53 -2.56 -1.11
N VAL A 354 15.13 -1.67 -1.91
CA VAL A 354 14.98 -1.73 -3.38
C VAL A 354 15.59 -3.03 -3.92
N ARG A 355 16.76 -3.43 -3.39
CA ARG A 355 17.40 -4.71 -3.72
C ARG A 355 16.55 -5.91 -3.30
N HIS A 356 15.92 -5.85 -2.12
CA HIS A 356 15.03 -6.89 -1.61
C HIS A 356 13.79 -7.06 -2.49
N LEU A 357 13.11 -5.97 -2.86
CA LEU A 357 11.97 -6.03 -3.77
C LEU A 357 12.38 -6.50 -5.16
N ALA A 358 13.58 -6.15 -5.65
CA ALA A 358 14.10 -6.66 -6.91
C ALA A 358 14.35 -8.18 -6.89
N ALA A 359 14.90 -8.71 -5.78
CA ALA A 359 15.09 -10.14 -5.60
C ALA A 359 13.75 -10.90 -5.54
N ARG A 360 12.77 -10.38 -4.80
CA ARG A 360 11.39 -10.93 -4.78
C ARG A 360 10.72 -10.88 -6.15
N ALA A 361 10.91 -9.79 -6.89
CA ALA A 361 10.40 -9.65 -8.25
C ALA A 361 11.05 -10.66 -9.20
N LEU A 362 12.37 -10.88 -9.08
CA LEU A 362 13.09 -11.86 -9.89
C LEU A 362 12.57 -13.25 -9.61
N GLU A 363 12.39 -13.62 -8.33
CA GLU A 363 11.78 -14.89 -7.96
C GLU A 363 10.44 -15.11 -8.67
N ARG A 364 9.54 -14.10 -8.69
CA ARG A 364 8.24 -14.21 -9.37
C ARG A 364 8.37 -14.44 -10.87
N VAL A 365 9.25 -13.66 -11.54
CA VAL A 365 9.53 -13.83 -12.98
C VAL A 365 10.06 -15.25 -13.26
N LEU A 366 10.99 -15.73 -12.43
CA LEU A 366 11.57 -17.07 -12.56
C LEU A 366 10.56 -18.18 -12.27
N ALA A 367 9.69 -18.00 -11.28
CA ALA A 367 8.66 -18.96 -10.91
C ALA A 367 7.58 -19.08 -12.00
N ALA A 368 7.17 -17.96 -12.61
CA ALA A 368 6.19 -17.95 -13.71
C ALA A 368 6.66 -18.80 -14.91
N ARG A 369 7.97 -18.81 -15.19
CA ARG A 369 8.59 -19.66 -16.23
C ARG A 369 9.06 -21.03 -15.75
N LYS A 370 8.70 -21.44 -14.52
CA LYS A 370 9.10 -22.71 -13.88
C LYS A 370 10.62 -22.94 -13.87
N SER A 371 11.40 -21.87 -13.72
CA SER A 371 12.86 -21.96 -13.66
C SER A 371 13.31 -22.60 -12.35
N PRO A 372 14.24 -23.58 -12.37
CA PRO A 372 14.75 -24.22 -11.14
C PRO A 372 15.59 -23.27 -10.27
N VAL A 373 15.94 -22.09 -10.79
CA VAL A 373 16.76 -21.08 -10.12
C VAL A 373 15.90 -20.08 -9.32
N ALA A 374 14.57 -20.18 -9.36
CA ALA A 374 13.67 -19.24 -8.68
C ALA A 374 13.95 -19.12 -7.17
N LEU A 375 14.19 -20.26 -6.50
CA LEU A 375 14.47 -20.30 -5.06
C LEU A 375 15.80 -19.65 -4.67
N GLU A 376 16.79 -19.60 -5.57
CA GLU A 376 18.07 -18.95 -5.29
C GLU A 376 17.96 -17.43 -5.28
N ALA A 377 17.03 -16.86 -6.04
CA ALA A 377 16.73 -15.43 -5.95
C ALA A 377 16.13 -15.07 -4.58
N ARG A 378 15.38 -15.98 -3.96
CA ARG A 378 14.78 -15.79 -2.62
C ARG A 378 15.83 -15.73 -1.51
N THR A 379 16.95 -16.42 -1.66
CA THR A 379 18.02 -16.47 -0.65
C THR A 379 19.00 -15.30 -0.74
N PHE A 380 18.75 -14.34 -1.62
CA PHE A 380 19.61 -13.17 -1.79
C PHE A 380 19.60 -12.27 -0.54
N ASP A 381 20.78 -12.03 0.03
CA ASP A 381 20.96 -11.06 1.11
C ASP A 381 21.06 -9.64 0.54
N ALA A 382 19.99 -8.87 0.71
CA ALA A 382 19.93 -7.49 0.28
C ALA A 382 20.82 -6.56 1.11
N THR A 383 21.25 -6.94 2.31
CA THR A 383 22.09 -6.16 3.21
C THR A 383 23.57 -6.53 3.16
N GLY A 384 23.91 -7.66 2.53
CA GLY A 384 25.28 -8.16 2.42
C GLY A 384 26.25 -7.23 1.72
N GLU A 385 27.54 -7.53 1.88
CA GLU A 385 28.63 -6.71 1.34
C GLU A 385 28.54 -6.62 -0.20
N PRO A 386 28.99 -5.52 -0.82
CA PRO A 386 28.88 -5.34 -2.27
C PRO A 386 29.43 -6.50 -3.10
N HIS A 387 30.55 -7.11 -2.69
CA HIS A 387 31.16 -8.23 -3.39
C HIS A 387 30.31 -9.51 -3.30
N GLU A 388 29.73 -9.83 -2.13
CA GLU A 388 28.87 -11.01 -1.94
C GLU A 388 27.58 -10.92 -2.77
N ARG A 389 27.01 -9.71 -2.84
CA ARG A 389 25.84 -9.42 -3.69
C ARG A 389 26.18 -9.58 -5.16
N GLN A 390 27.33 -9.05 -5.59
CA GLN A 390 27.81 -9.18 -6.97
C GLN A 390 28.08 -10.64 -7.36
N ASP A 391 28.70 -11.42 -6.49
CA ASP A 391 28.97 -12.84 -6.72
C ASP A 391 27.66 -13.63 -6.87
N THR A 392 26.67 -13.34 -6.03
CA THR A 392 25.36 -13.98 -6.12
C THR A 392 24.65 -13.63 -7.43
N VAL A 393 24.66 -12.37 -7.82
CA VAL A 393 24.10 -11.91 -9.10
C VAL A 393 24.81 -12.54 -10.30
N GLU A 394 26.14 -12.65 -10.28
CA GLU A 394 26.91 -13.25 -11.37
C GLU A 394 26.64 -14.76 -11.49
N ARG A 395 26.48 -15.47 -10.36
CA ARG A 395 26.04 -16.88 -10.37
C ARG A 395 24.66 -17.02 -11.00
N LEU A 396 23.69 -16.18 -10.62
CA LEU A 396 22.36 -16.18 -11.20
C LEU A 396 22.39 -15.88 -12.71
N ARG A 397 23.13 -14.86 -13.14
CA ARG A 397 23.31 -14.52 -14.58
C ARG A 397 23.81 -15.70 -15.39
N LYS A 398 24.85 -16.39 -14.93
CA LYS A 398 25.41 -17.59 -15.58
C LYS A 398 24.39 -18.70 -15.71
N ARG A 399 23.63 -19.01 -14.65
CA ARG A 399 22.61 -20.07 -14.66
C ARG A 399 21.43 -19.76 -15.55
N LEU A 400 21.10 -18.48 -15.71
CA LEU A 400 20.03 -18.03 -16.60
C LEU A 400 20.48 -17.85 -18.05
N LEU A 401 21.77 -18.07 -18.35
CA LEU A 401 22.38 -17.84 -19.66
C LEU A 401 22.18 -16.40 -20.15
N LEU A 402 22.14 -15.45 -19.21
CA LEU A 402 22.03 -14.02 -19.52
C LEU A 402 23.43 -13.46 -19.73
N GLY A 403 23.70 -12.92 -20.92
CA GLY A 403 24.89 -12.10 -21.12
C GLY A 403 24.79 -10.83 -20.27
N ARG A 404 25.92 -10.27 -19.82
CA ARG A 404 25.90 -8.89 -19.31
C ARG A 404 25.50 -7.99 -20.47
N GLN A 405 24.25 -7.53 -20.49
CA GLN A 405 23.96 -6.29 -21.18
C GLN A 405 24.69 -5.21 -20.38
N LEU A 406 25.75 -4.66 -20.98
CA LEU A 406 26.43 -3.51 -20.40
C LEU A 406 25.35 -2.50 -20.06
N VAL A 407 25.23 -2.22 -18.77
CA VAL A 407 24.44 -1.14 -18.20
C VAL A 407 24.82 0.11 -18.96
N GLY A 408 24.05 0.43 -20.01
CA GLY A 408 24.46 1.42 -20.99
C GLY A 408 24.63 2.79 -20.34
N THR A 409 25.25 3.72 -21.06
CA THR A 409 25.36 5.15 -20.67
C THR A 409 24.03 5.72 -20.16
N ARG A 410 22.90 5.22 -20.68
CA ARG A 410 21.54 5.55 -20.21
C ARG A 410 21.28 5.19 -18.74
N ILE A 411 21.54 3.95 -18.29
CA ILE A 411 21.26 3.57 -16.90
C ILE A 411 22.22 4.29 -15.93
N ALA A 412 23.47 4.51 -16.34
CA ALA A 412 24.41 5.32 -15.57
C ALA A 412 23.88 6.76 -15.37
N ALA A 413 23.31 7.37 -16.41
CA ALA A 413 22.69 8.69 -16.33
C ALA A 413 21.44 8.69 -15.41
N LEU A 414 20.57 7.67 -15.52
CA LEU A 414 19.38 7.54 -14.66
C LEU A 414 19.78 7.40 -13.18
N ARG A 415 20.79 6.57 -12.88
CA ARG A 415 21.32 6.42 -11.52
C ARG A 415 21.93 7.70 -10.98
N ALA A 416 22.64 8.46 -11.82
CA ALA A 416 23.19 9.75 -11.44
C ALA A 416 22.08 10.77 -11.10
N ALA A 417 20.96 10.75 -11.84
CA ALA A 417 19.79 11.56 -11.52
C ALA A 417 19.11 11.10 -10.21
N ALA A 418 18.96 9.78 -10.00
CA ALA A 418 18.34 9.21 -8.79
C ALA A 418 19.04 9.64 -7.50
N ARG A 419 20.37 9.83 -7.52
CA ARG A 419 21.15 10.33 -6.36
C ARG A 419 20.70 11.69 -5.85
N LYS A 420 20.03 12.49 -6.67
CA LYS A 420 19.58 13.85 -6.31
C LYS A 420 18.26 13.87 -5.55
N VAL A 421 17.54 12.74 -5.49
CA VAL A 421 16.19 12.63 -4.94
C VAL A 421 16.07 11.51 -3.91
N ASP A 422 17.20 11.15 -3.30
CA ASP A 422 17.22 10.20 -2.21
C ASP A 422 16.45 10.73 -1.01
N VAL A 423 15.76 9.80 -0.36
CA VAL A 423 15.08 10.04 0.90
C VAL A 423 15.47 8.95 1.88
N ASP A 424 15.40 9.27 3.17
CA ASP A 424 15.43 8.26 4.21
C ASP A 424 14.10 7.48 4.18
N ILE A 425 14.19 6.16 4.11
CA ILE A 425 13.04 5.24 4.12
C ILE A 425 12.97 4.41 5.41
N GLY A 426 13.74 4.78 6.44
CA GLY A 426 13.79 4.11 7.74
C GLY A 426 14.70 2.88 7.77
N GLU A 427 15.78 2.90 6.97
CA GLU A 427 16.80 1.84 6.89
C GLU A 427 18.08 2.17 7.65
#